data_AF-A0A8J6JF81-F1
#
_entry.id   AF-A0A8J6JF81-F1
#
_cell.length_a   1.000
_cell.length_b   1.000
_cell.length_c   1.000
_cell.angle_alpha   90.00
_cell.angle_beta   90.00
_cell.angle_gamma   90.00
#
_symmetry.space_group_name_H-M   'P 1'
#
loop_
_entity.id
_entity.type
_entity.pdbx_description
1 polymer ?
#
loop_
_entity_poly.entity_id
_entity_poly.type
_entity_poly.pdbx_seq_one_letter_code
_entity_poly.pdbx_strand_id
1 'polypeptide(L)' 'MSAEISIGVLFVVMGLVFVLIPLEHLKKAFPRMRSSYTTKLGGAALLIAGLGLIISRLTALYG' A
#
# COMPACT_ATOMS: atom_id res chain seq x y z
N MET A 1 10.50 0.94 -17.62
CA MET A 1 9.81 1.55 -16.46
C MET A 1 10.81 1.61 -15.31
N SER A 2 10.97 2.77 -14.67
CA SER A 2 11.91 2.90 -13.54
C SER A 2 11.42 2.01 -12.39
N ALA A 3 12.31 1.17 -11.83
CA ALA A 3 11.95 0.16 -10.83
C ALA A 3 11.14 0.73 -9.65
N GLU A 4 11.34 2.00 -9.35
CA GLU A 4 10.75 2.71 -8.23
C GLU A 4 9.29 3.10 -8.47
N ILE A 5 8.91 3.34 -9.73
CA ILE A 5 7.50 3.51 -10.11
C ILE A 5 6.79 2.17 -9.94
N SER A 6 7.41 1.06 -10.36
CA SER A 6 6.83 -0.27 -10.18
C SER A 6 6.67 -0.64 -8.70
N ILE A 7 7.66 -0.31 -7.86
CA ILE A 7 7.57 -0.48 -6.40
C ILE A 7 6.47 0.40 -5.81
N GLY A 8 6.39 1.66 -6.23
CA GLY A 8 5.32 2.57 -5.79
C GLY A 8 3.92 2.05 -6.14
N VAL A 9 3.74 1.55 -7.36
CA VAL A 9 2.48 0.94 -7.81
C VAL A 9 2.16 -0.31 -6.98
N LEU A 10 3.14 -1.17 -6.71
CA LEU A 10 2.95 -2.34 -5.85
C LEU A 10 2.47 -1.95 -4.45
N PHE A 11 3.06 -0.91 -3.86
CA PHE A 11 2.69 -0.41 -2.53
C PHE A 11 1.28 0.18 -2.53
N VAL A 12 0.89 0.89 -3.59
CA VAL A 12 -0.47 1.40 -3.74
C VAL A 12 -1.47 0.24 -3.84
N VAL A 13 -1.21 -0.76 -4.68
CA VAL A 13 -2.10 -1.92 -4.85
C VAL A 13 -2.25 -2.69 -3.53
N MET A 14 -1.16 -2.99 -2.84
CA MET A 14 -1.20 -3.65 -1.53
C MET A 14 -1.93 -2.80 -0.47
N GLY A 15 -1.63 -1.50 -0.40
CA GLY A 15 -2.29 -0.59 0.52
C GLY A 15 -3.80 -0.55 0.30
N LEU A 16 -4.23 -0.53 -0.97
CA LEU A 16 -5.63 -0.56 -1.35
C LEU A 16 -6.31 -1.86 -0.91
N VAL A 17 -5.65 -3.00 -1.13
CA VAL A 17 -6.11 -4.32 -0.66
C VAL A 17 -6.34 -4.33 0.85
N PHE A 18 -5.38 -3.82 1.64
CA PHE A 18 -5.50 -3.79 3.10
C PHE A 18 -6.55 -2.80 3.64
N VAL A 19 -6.84 -1.72 2.90
CA VAL A 19 -7.87 -0.73 3.29
C VAL A 19 -9.27 -1.17 2.89
N LEU A 20 -9.43 -1.71 1.67
CA LEU A 20 -10.73 -2.03 1.08
C LEU A 20 -11.23 -3.43 1.48
N ILE A 21 -10.34 -4.41 1.63
CA ILE A 21 -10.76 -5.77 1.98
C ILE A 21 -11.04 -5.85 3.49
N PRO A 22 -12.22 -6.32 3.92
CA PRO A 22 -12.51 -6.46 5.33
C PRO A 22 -11.61 -7.51 5.98
N LEU A 23 -11.33 -7.30 7.28
CA LEU A 23 -10.42 -8.15 8.05
C LEU A 23 -10.84 -9.63 8.03
N GLU A 24 -12.13 -9.94 7.94
CA GLU A 24 -12.61 -11.34 7.88
C GLU A 24 -12.05 -12.10 6.68
N HIS A 25 -11.96 -11.45 5.52
CA HIS A 25 -11.37 -12.03 4.32
C HIS A 25 -9.84 -12.07 4.41
N LEU A 26 -9.23 -11.01 4.95
CA LEU A 26 -7.79 -10.98 5.16
C LEU A 26 -7.32 -12.04 6.17
N LYS A 27 -8.09 -12.32 7.22
CA LYS A 27 -7.81 -13.37 8.21
C LYS A 27 -7.79 -14.77 7.60
N LYS A 28 -8.51 -15.03 6.50
CA LYS A 28 -8.45 -16.33 5.82
C LYS A 28 -7.07 -16.56 5.19
N ALA A 29 -6.45 -15.52 4.64
CA ALA A 29 -5.10 -15.59 4.08
C ALA A 29 -4.00 -15.36 5.16
N PHE A 30 -4.30 -14.52 6.15
CA PHE A 30 -3.38 -14.09 7.21
C PHE A 30 -4.01 -14.32 8.59
N PRO A 31 -4.04 -15.58 9.07
CA PRO A 31 -4.74 -15.95 10.31
C PRO A 31 -4.17 -15.28 11.57
N ARG A 32 -2.95 -14.73 11.50
CA ARG A 32 -2.30 -14.00 12.61
C ARG A 32 -2.73 -12.54 12.75
N MET A 33 -3.57 -12.01 11.86
CA MET A 33 -4.05 -10.63 11.99
C MET A 33 -4.99 -10.47 13.18
N ARG A 34 -4.57 -9.71 14.20
CA ARG A 34 -5.30 -9.59 15.47
C ARG A 34 -6.23 -8.38 15.53
N SER A 35 -5.96 -7.32 14.77
CA SER A 35 -6.70 -6.06 14.82
C SER A 35 -7.05 -5.50 13.44
N SER A 36 -8.32 -5.12 13.27
CA SER A 36 -8.83 -4.48 12.04
C SER A 36 -8.26 -3.07 11.89
N TYR A 37 -8.13 -2.38 13.02
CA TYR A 37 -7.58 -1.02 13.07
C TYR A 37 -6.11 -0.99 12.62
N THR A 38 -5.28 -1.90 13.13
CA THR A 38 -3.86 -1.99 12.73
C THR A 38 -3.71 -2.37 11.26
N THR A 39 -4.63 -3.18 10.73
CA THR A 39 -4.62 -3.60 9.32
C THR A 39 -4.95 -2.42 8.40
N LYS A 40 -5.99 -1.65 8.72
CA LYS A 40 -6.36 -0.44 7.97
C LYS A 40 -5.28 0.64 8.07
N LEU A 41 -4.70 0.82 9.25
CA LEU A 41 -3.60 1.78 9.47
C LEU A 41 -2.35 1.40 8.67
N GLY A 42 -1.98 0.11 8.66
CA GLY A 42 -0.88 -0.41 7.85
C GLY A 42 -1.14 -0.24 6.35
N GLY A 43 -2.36 -0.50 5.88
CA GLY A 43 -2.77 -0.27 4.50
C GLY A 43 -2.70 1.20 4.09
N ALA A 44 -3.19 2.11 4.95
CA ALA A 44 -3.10 3.55 4.72
C ALA A 44 -1.65 4.05 4.67
N ALA A 45 -0.79 3.56 5.56
CA ALA A 45 0.64 3.87 5.54
C ALA A 45 1.31 3.39 4.23
N LEU A 46 0.94 2.20 3.73
CA LEU A 46 1.40 1.69 2.44
C LEU A 46 0.98 2.58 1.27
N LEU A 47 -0.28 3.05 1.28
CA LEU A 47 -0.79 3.97 0.26
C LEU A 47 0.02 5.27 0.22
N ILE A 48 0.25 5.88 1.39
CA ILE A 48 1.02 7.13 1.50
C ILE A 48 2.46 6.92 1.01
N ALA A 49 3.10 5.83 1.41
CA ALA A 49 4.46 5.50 0.98
C ALA A 49 4.55 5.26 -0.54
N GLY A 50 3.61 4.50 -1.10
CA GLY A 50 3.56 4.21 -2.54
C GLY A 50 3.32 5.45 -3.39
N LEU A 51 2.36 6.29 -2.99
CA LEU A 51 2.10 7.58 -3.64
C LEU A 51 3.29 8.52 -3.53
N GLY A 52 3.91 8.62 -2.34
CA GLY A 52 5.10 9.44 -2.13
C GLY A 52 6.26 9.04 -3.04
N LEU A 53 6.49 7.73 -3.22
CA LEU A 53 7.50 7.20 -4.15
C LEU A 53 7.20 7.58 -5.61
N ILE A 54 5.95 7.43 -6.04
CA ILE A 54 5.53 7.78 -7.41
C ILE A 54 5.68 9.28 -7.64
N ILE A 55 5.18 10.11 -6.71
CA ILE A 55 5.23 11.57 -6.82
C ILE A 55 6.68 12.05 -6.81
N SER A 56 7.51 11.57 -5.88
CA SER A 56 8.93 11.93 -5.81
C SER A 56 9.66 11.61 -7.11
N ARG A 57 9.36 10.44 -7.71
CA ARG A 57 9.95 10.06 -8.99
C ARG A 57 9.42 10.84 -10.18
N LEU A 58 8.15 11.23 -10.19
CA LEU A 58 7.63 12.17 -11.18
C LEU A 58 8.31 13.53 -11.04
N THR A 59 8.41 14.09 -9.84
CA THR A 59 9.09 15.36 -9.60
C THR A 59 10.54 15.33 -10.06
N ALA A 60 11.25 14.22 -9.85
CA ALA A 60 12.63 14.06 -10.32
C ALA A 60 12.78 13.91 -11.86
N LEU A 61 11.70 13.53 -12.56
CA LEU A 61 11.70 13.36 -14.01
C LEU A 61 11.26 14.62 -14.77
N TYR A 62 10.40 15.44 -14.16
CA TYR A 62 9.78 16.62 -14.78
C TYR A 62 10.22 17.95 -14.15
N GLY A 63 11.02 17.91 -13.08
CA GLY A 63 11.55 19.07 -12.35
C GLY A 63 13.00 19.38 -12.69
#